data_AF-A0A661EPE3-F1
#
_entry.id   AF-A0A661EPE3-F1
#
_cell.length_a   1.000
_cell.length_b   1.000
_cell.length_c   1.000
_cell.angle_alpha   90.00
_cell.angle_beta   90.00
_cell.angle_gamma   90.00
#
_symmetry.space_group_name_H-M   'P 1'
#
loop_
_entity.id
_entity.type
_entity.pdbx_description
1 polymer ?
#
loop_
_entity_poly.entity_id
_entity_poly.type
_entity_poly.pdbx_seq_one_letter_code
_entity_poly.pdbx_strand_id
1 'polypeptide(L)' 'MCHSTGMMNSPKLGNATDWAPRIEKGMDTLYSNAINGLNMMPARGGNPNLSDDEVKAAVDYMLSEAQ' A
#
# COMPACT_ATOMS: atom_id res chain seq x y z
N MET A 1 7.56 -1.13 -8.26
CA MET A 1 7.50 -0.11 -9.33
C MET A 1 7.05 1.25 -8.79
N CYS A 2 5.79 1.45 -8.37
CA CYS A 2 5.36 2.78 -7.89
C CYS A 2 5.89 3.14 -6.50
N HIS A 3 5.75 2.24 -5.53
CA HIS A 3 6.20 2.46 -4.16
C HIS A 3 7.71 2.34 -3.95
N SER A 4 8.45 1.72 -4.88
CA SER A 4 9.90 1.64 -4.80
C SER A 4 10.58 2.99 -5.07
N THR A 5 10.01 3.82 -5.96
CA THR A 5 10.59 5.11 -6.35
C THR A 5 9.77 6.31 -5.88
N GLY A 6 8.55 6.08 -5.38
CA GLY A 6 7.59 7.12 -5.04
C GLY A 6 6.93 7.74 -6.28
N MET A 7 6.80 6.96 -7.35
CA MET A 7 6.20 7.41 -8.60
C MET A 7 4.78 7.93 -8.36
N MET A 8 4.40 9.03 -9.03
CA MET A 8 3.09 9.67 -8.86
C MET A 8 2.75 10.05 -7.40
N ASN A 9 3.76 10.43 -6.60
CA ASN A 9 3.62 10.69 -5.16
C ASN A 9 3.12 9.48 -4.35
N SER A 10 3.41 8.27 -4.82
CA SER A 10 3.18 7.04 -4.05
C SER A 10 4.05 7.06 -2.79
N PRO A 11 3.55 6.57 -1.63
CA PRO A 11 4.37 6.45 -0.44
C PRO A 11 5.54 5.51 -0.70
N LYS A 12 6.75 5.97 -0.41
CA LYS A 12 7.96 5.19 -0.68
C LYS A 12 8.11 4.06 0.33
N LEU A 13 8.44 2.87 -0.14
CA LEU A 13 8.85 1.76 0.73
C LEU A 13 10.03 2.23 1.59
N GLY A 14 9.98 1.96 2.90
CA GLY A 14 11.04 2.38 3.81
C GLY A 14 10.92 3.82 4.34
N ASN A 15 9.97 4.62 3.86
CA ASN A 15 9.83 6.01 4.29
C ASN A 15 8.80 6.16 5.41
N ALA A 16 9.22 6.07 6.67
CA ALA A 16 8.36 6.24 7.83
C ALA A 16 7.48 7.51 7.78
N THR A 17 8.01 8.63 7.27
CA THR A 17 7.26 9.90 7.17
C THR A 17 6.10 9.81 6.19
N ASP A 18 6.26 9.08 5.07
CA ASP A 18 5.18 8.86 4.12
C ASP A 18 4.10 7.94 4.71
N TRP A 19 4.50 6.96 5.53
CA TRP A 19 3.61 5.92 6.05
C TRP A 19 2.91 6.28 7.36
N ALA A 20 3.48 7.11 8.23
CA ALA A 20 2.88 7.53 9.50
C ALA A 20 1.41 8.01 9.38
N PRO A 21 1.07 9.00 8.54
CA PRO A 21 -0.32 9.46 8.39
C PRO A 21 -1.25 8.46 7.69
N ARG A 22 -0.70 7.36 7.14
CA ARG A 22 -1.47 6.27 6.52
C ARG A 22 -1.78 5.20 7.55
N ILE A 23 -0.80 4.86 8.39
CA ILE A 23 -0.96 3.94 9.52
C ILE A 23 -2.02 4.46 10.49
N GLU A 24 -2.06 5.78 10.74
CA GLU A 24 -3.09 6.42 11.58
C GLU A 24 -4.53 6.21 11.07
N LYS A 25 -4.73 5.91 9.78
CA LYS A 25 -6.07 5.60 9.23
C LYS A 25 -6.57 4.19 9.57
N GLY A 26 -5.71 3.37 10.17
CA GLY A 26 -6.00 1.98 10.54
C GLY A 26 -5.77 0.97 9.42
N MET A 27 -5.45 -0.25 9.83
CA MET A 27 -5.09 -1.36 8.93
C MET A 27 -6.22 -1.74 7.96
N ASP A 28 -7.46 -1.81 8.44
CA ASP A 28 -8.62 -2.15 7.60
C ASP A 28 -8.80 -1.20 6.42
N THR A 29 -8.55 0.10 6.65
CA THR A 29 -8.58 1.13 5.61
C THR A 29 -7.46 0.92 4.59
N LEU A 30 -6.25 0.56 5.05
CA LEU A 30 -5.11 0.30 4.15
C LEU A 30 -5.37 -0.92 3.28
N TYR A 31 -5.85 -2.01 3.87
CA TYR A 31 -6.22 -3.21 3.14
C TYR A 31 -7.33 -2.96 2.12
N SER A 32 -8.41 -2.29 2.55
CA SER A 32 -9.54 -1.97 1.66
C SER A 32 -9.10 -1.12 0.48
N ASN A 33 -8.27 -0.09 0.71
CA ASN A 33 -7.72 0.73 -0.37
C ASN A 33 -6.79 -0.07 -1.29
N ALA A 34 -5.96 -0.96 -0.76
CA ALA A 34 -5.06 -1.80 -1.55
C ALA A 34 -5.82 -2.80 -2.44
N ILE A 35 -6.89 -3.40 -1.90
CA ILE A 35 -7.72 -4.37 -2.62
C ILE A 35 -8.58 -3.67 -3.68
N ASN A 36 -9.28 -2.60 -3.31
CA ASN A 36 -10.24 -1.92 -4.18
C ASN A 36 -9.62 -0.85 -5.09
N GLY A 37 -8.40 -0.41 -4.77
CA GLY A 37 -7.76 0.74 -5.40
C GLY A 37 -8.14 2.05 -4.72
N LEU A 38 -7.31 3.08 -4.92
CA LEU A 38 -7.52 4.41 -4.35
C LEU A 38 -6.88 5.47 -5.26
N ASN A 39 -7.67 6.39 -5.79
CA ASN A 39 -7.20 7.44 -6.71
C ASN A 39 -6.42 6.85 -7.90
N MET A 40 -5.11 7.14 -7.97
CA MET A 40 -4.21 6.63 -9.02
C MET A 40 -3.61 5.26 -8.69
N MET A 41 -3.89 4.70 -7.52
CA MET A 41 -3.48 3.37 -7.13
C MET A 41 -4.51 2.35 -7.65
N PRO A 42 -4.15 1.50 -8.63
CA PRO A 42 -5.07 0.50 -9.16
C PRO A 42 -5.40 -0.56 -8.11
N ALA A 43 -6.60 -1.16 -8.23
CA ALA A 43 -7.03 -2.30 -7.42
C ALA A 43 -6.00 -3.43 -7.48
N ARG A 44 -5.71 -4.04 -6.32
CA ARG A 44 -4.73 -5.13 -6.17
C ARG A 44 -3.35 -4.80 -6.76
N GLY A 45 -2.94 -3.53 -6.70
CA GLY A 45 -1.67 -3.08 -7.29
C GLY A 45 -1.59 -3.23 -8.82
N GLY A 46 -2.72 -3.40 -9.49
CA GLY A 46 -2.80 -3.59 -10.95
C GLY A 46 -2.77 -5.06 -11.39
N ASN A 47 -2.69 -6.01 -10.47
CA ASN A 47 -2.78 -7.43 -10.79
C ASN A 47 -4.11 -8.04 -10.29
N PRO A 48 -5.09 -8.25 -11.18
CA PRO A 48 -6.40 -8.76 -10.78
C PRO A 48 -6.38 -10.22 -10.28
N ASN A 49 -5.29 -10.96 -10.51
CA ASN A 49 -5.17 -12.36 -10.11
C ASN A 49 -4.74 -12.57 -8.66
N LEU A 50 -4.29 -11.51 -7.97
CA LEU A 50 -3.93 -11.62 -6.55
C LEU A 50 -5.18 -11.86 -5.72
N SER A 51 -5.10 -12.76 -4.74
CA SER A 51 -6.12 -12.90 -3.69
C SER A 51 -6.08 -11.72 -2.71
N ASP A 52 -7.15 -11.54 -1.93
CA ASP A 52 -7.18 -10.48 -0.90
C ASP A 52 -6.09 -10.67 0.15
N ASP A 53 -5.77 -11.92 0.47
CA ASP A 53 -4.76 -12.24 1.49
C ASP A 53 -3.34 -11.98 0.97
N GLU A 54 -3.06 -12.22 -0.31
CA GLU A 54 -1.78 -11.80 -0.92
C GLU A 54 -1.64 -10.27 -0.94
N VAL A 55 -2.72 -9.53 -1.19
CA VAL A 55 -2.70 -8.07 -1.13
C VAL A 55 -2.47 -7.56 0.29
N LYS A 56 -3.14 -8.15 1.29
CA LYS A 56 -2.92 -7.80 2.71
C LYS A 56 -1.48 -8.09 3.15
N ALA A 57 -0.95 -9.26 2.81
CA ALA A 57 0.43 -9.61 3.10
C ALA A 57 1.44 -8.64 2.46
N ALA A 58 1.15 -8.16 1.25
CA ALA A 58 1.95 -7.10 0.63
C ALA A 58 1.87 -5.79 1.41
N VAL A 59 0.68 -5.36 1.86
CA VAL A 59 0.52 -4.17 2.71
C VAL A 59 1.32 -4.31 4.00
N ASP A 60 1.26 -5.46 4.66
CA ASP A 60 2.01 -5.73 5.89
C ASP A 60 3.52 -5.60 5.68
N TYR A 61 4.04 -6.18 4.60
CA TYR A 61 5.44 -6.03 4.23
C TYR A 61 5.82 -4.57 3.98
N MET A 62 4.96 -3.80 3.32
CA MET A 62 5.24 -2.38 3.07
C MET A 62 5.31 -1.55 4.36
N LEU A 63 4.48 -1.89 5.34
CA LEU A 63 4.46 -1.24 6.64
C LEU A 63 5.64 -1.67 7.51
N SER A 64 6.03 -2.94 7.49
CA SER A 64 7.20 -3.42 8.25
C SER A 64 8.49 -2.77 7.78
N GLU A 65 8.63 -2.52 6.49
CA GLU A 65 9.79 -1.83 5.95
C GLU A 65 9.80 -0.34 6.31
N ALA A 66 8.64 0.27 6.56
CA ALA A 66 8.49 1.69 6.86
C ALA A 66 8.57 2.03 8.36
N GLN A 67 8.92 1.06 9.19
CA GLN A 67 8.96 1.19 10.65
C GLN A 67 10.33 1.63 11.16
#